data_AF-A0A4R9ATD5-F1
#
_entry.id   AF-A0A4R9ATD5-F1
#
_cell.length_a   1.000
_cell.length_b   1.000
_cell.length_c   1.000
_cell.angle_alpha   90.00
_cell.angle_beta   90.00
_cell.angle_gamma   90.00
#
_symmetry.space_group_name_H-M   'P 1'
#
loop_
_entity.id
_entity.type
_entity.pdbx_description
1 polymer ?
#
loop_
_entity_poly.entity_id
_entity_poly.type
_entity_poly.pdbx_seq_one_letter_code
_entity_poly.pdbx_strand_id
1 'polypeptide(L)'
;MIEVAADRVDTANTHETERSVSSAMATLQARLGSWSASLSMTKSWVQESLEHADELEVSTGRGPIHHFHRLWASGPPQNCCLIPGVREPSRPAR
;
A
#
# COMPACT_ATOMS: atom_id res chain seq x y z
N MET A 1 11.33 22.29 -11.52
CA MET A 1 10.36 21.28 -11.98
C MET A 1 10.99 19.92 -11.75
N ILE A 2 10.29 18.99 -11.11
CA ILE A 2 10.80 17.63 -10.88
C ILE A 2 9.89 16.63 -11.59
N GLU A 3 10.47 15.54 -12.10
CA GLU A 3 9.74 14.43 -12.68
C GLU A 3 9.96 13.18 -11.82
N VAL A 4 8.88 12.43 -11.59
CA VAL A 4 8.91 11.18 -10.82
C VAL A 4 8.19 10.12 -11.65
N ALA A 5 8.96 9.21 -12.22
CA ALA A 5 8.46 8.12 -13.06
C ALA A 5 8.30 6.82 -12.25
N ALA A 6 7.40 5.95 -12.70
CA ALA A 6 7.35 4.55 -12.30
C ALA A 6 6.67 3.73 -13.41
N ASP A 7 6.93 2.43 -13.43
CA ASP A 7 6.37 1.54 -14.44
C ASP A 7 4.85 1.41 -14.31
N ARG A 8 4.19 1.10 -15.44
CA ARG A 8 2.75 0.84 -15.44
C ARG A 8 2.50 -0.51 -14.76
N VAL A 9 1.69 -0.50 -13.70
CA VAL A 9 1.21 -1.73 -13.08
C VAL A 9 0.08 -2.34 -13.91
N ASP A 10 0.19 -3.62 -14.22
CA ASP A 10 -0.85 -4.40 -14.88
C ASP A 10 -1.88 -4.89 -13.85
N THR A 11 -2.84 -4.04 -13.50
CA THR A 11 -3.94 -4.36 -12.58
C THR A 11 -5.25 -3.71 -13.04
N ALA A 12 -6.36 -4.39 -12.78
CA ALA A 12 -7.71 -3.83 -12.95
C ALA A 12 -8.14 -2.96 -11.77
N ASN A 13 -7.45 -3.06 -10.63
CA ASN A 13 -7.80 -2.44 -9.35
C ASN A 13 -7.27 -1.00 -9.24
N THR A 14 -7.80 -0.11 -10.08
CA THR A 14 -7.40 1.31 -10.14
C THR A 14 -8.48 2.26 -9.64
N HIS A 15 -9.50 1.76 -8.95
CA HIS A 15 -10.58 2.60 -8.45
C HIS A 15 -10.03 3.53 -7.35
N GLU A 16 -10.42 4.81 -7.39
CA GLU A 16 -10.06 5.81 -6.37
C GLU A 16 -8.55 6.09 -6.19
N THR A 17 -7.72 5.73 -7.18
CA THR A 17 -6.29 6.05 -7.15
C THR A 17 -6.04 7.56 -7.03
N GLU A 18 -6.84 8.40 -7.71
CA GLU A 18 -6.67 9.86 -7.65
C GLU A 18 -6.91 10.44 -6.25
N ARG A 19 -7.98 10.01 -5.57
CA ARG A 19 -8.24 10.44 -4.19
C ARG A 19 -7.15 9.96 -3.24
N SER A 20 -6.63 8.75 -3.48
CA SER A 20 -5.52 8.19 -2.72
C SER A 20 -4.23 9.00 -2.91
N VAL A 21 -3.89 9.38 -4.15
CA VAL A 21 -2.76 10.25 -4.47
C VAL A 21 -2.90 11.61 -3.78
N SER A 22 -4.08 12.25 -3.88
CA SER A 22 -4.33 13.56 -3.27
C SER A 22 -4.19 13.51 -1.74
N SER A 23 -4.78 12.50 -1.10
CA SER A 23 -4.70 12.30 0.36
C SER A 23 -3.28 12.03 0.85
N ALA A 24 -2.54 11.17 0.15
CA ALA A 24 -1.14 10.86 0.46
C ALA A 24 -0.25 12.10 0.30
N MET A 25 -0.42 12.87 -0.78
CA MET A 25 0.30 14.13 -0.99
C MET A 25 0.04 15.13 0.12
N ALA A 26 -1.22 15.34 0.52
CA ALA A 26 -1.57 16.27 1.60
C ALA A 26 -0.92 15.85 2.93
N THR A 27 -0.98 14.55 3.25
CA THR A 27 -0.41 13.99 4.49
C THR A 27 1.11 14.12 4.52
N LEU A 28 1.78 13.74 3.43
CA LEU A 28 3.24 13.80 3.33
C LEU A 28 3.74 15.24 3.27
N GLN A 29 3.00 16.15 2.64
CA GLN A 29 3.36 17.56 2.64
C GLN A 29 3.27 18.17 4.03
N ALA A 30 2.23 17.87 4.80
CA ALA A 30 2.12 18.30 6.19
C ALA A 30 3.27 17.75 7.07
N ARG A 31 3.72 16.53 6.80
CA ARG A 31 4.80 15.87 7.56
C ARG A 31 6.20 16.33 7.18
N LEU A 32 6.48 16.50 5.89
CA LEU A 32 7.84 16.68 5.36
C LEU A 32 8.16 18.14 5.04
N GLY A 33 7.14 18.96 4.74
CA GLY A 33 7.31 20.36 4.31
C GLY A 33 7.99 20.54 2.95
N SER A 34 8.37 19.45 2.27
CA SER A 34 9.10 19.47 1.00
C SER A 34 8.27 18.82 -0.10
N TRP A 35 7.83 19.62 -1.08
CA TRP A 35 7.02 19.13 -2.20
C TRP A 35 7.69 18.02 -2.99
N SER A 36 9.02 18.09 -3.16
CA SER A 36 9.76 17.06 -3.91
C SER A 36 9.78 15.73 -3.17
N ALA A 37 10.03 15.74 -1.86
CA ALA A 37 10.00 14.54 -1.03
C ALA A 37 8.59 13.95 -0.95
N SER A 38 7.57 14.81 -0.77
CA SER A 38 6.17 14.40 -0.71
C SER A 38 5.72 13.71 -2.00
N LEU A 39 6.09 14.24 -3.17
CA LEU A 39 5.74 13.65 -4.46
C LEU A 39 6.43 12.31 -4.68
N SER A 40 7.74 12.22 -4.43
CA SER A 40 8.49 10.97 -4.58
C SER A 40 7.95 9.87 -3.68
N MET A 41 7.67 10.19 -2.40
CA MET A 41 7.11 9.23 -1.46
C MET A 41 5.67 8.83 -1.83
N THR A 42 4.84 9.77 -2.30
CA THR A 42 3.48 9.44 -2.74
C THR A 42 3.50 8.51 -3.94
N LYS A 43 4.34 8.79 -4.96
CA LYS A 43 4.42 7.96 -6.16
C LYS A 43 4.87 6.53 -5.83
N SER A 44 5.90 6.38 -4.98
CA SER A 44 6.37 5.07 -4.51
C SER A 44 5.28 4.33 -3.75
N TRP A 45 4.56 4.99 -2.83
CA TRP A 45 3.50 4.35 -2.07
C TRP A 45 2.33 3.89 -2.96
N VAL A 46 1.86 4.73 -3.88
CA VAL A 46 0.76 4.37 -4.80
C VAL A 46 1.16 3.25 -5.76
N GLN A 47 2.41 3.25 -6.24
CA GLN A 47 2.94 2.19 -7.09
C GLN A 47 2.82 0.84 -6.40
N GLU A 48 3.35 0.72 -5.19
CA GLU A 48 3.31 -0.51 -4.42
C GLU A 48 1.86 -0.89 -4.03
N SER A 49 1.01 0.09 -3.68
CA SER A 49 -0.40 -0.19 -3.39
C SER A 49 -1.16 -0.76 -4.60
N LEU A 50 -0.75 -0.42 -5.83
CA LEU A 50 -1.28 -1.01 -7.05
C LEU A 50 -0.71 -2.41 -7.30
N GLU A 51 0.59 -2.60 -7.07
CA GLU A 51 1.27 -3.91 -7.22
C GLU A 51 0.67 -4.97 -6.28
N HIS A 52 0.19 -4.56 -5.10
CA HIS A 52 -0.47 -5.41 -4.12
C HIS A 52 -2.02 -5.36 -4.19
N ALA A 53 -2.60 -4.62 -5.14
CA ALA A 53 -4.05 -4.43 -5.19
C ALA A 53 -4.82 -5.73 -5.44
N ASP A 54 -4.23 -6.64 -6.22
CA ASP A 54 -4.85 -7.92 -6.60
C ASP A 54 -4.89 -8.94 -5.45
N GLU A 55 -4.23 -8.65 -4.32
CA GLU A 55 -4.35 -9.42 -3.08
C GLU A 55 -5.72 -9.20 -2.40
N LEU A 56 -6.45 -8.15 -2.78
CA LEU A 56 -7.77 -7.84 -2.24
C LEU A 56 -8.89 -8.53 -3.03
N GLU A 57 -9.47 -9.58 -2.47
CA GLU A 57 -10.65 -10.26 -3.04
C GLU A 57 -11.98 -9.55 -2.70
N VAL A 58 -12.02 -8.22 -2.85
CA VAL A 58 -13.16 -7.38 -2.40
C VAL A 58 -14.06 -6.87 -3.52
N SER A 59 -13.71 -7.09 -4.78
CA SER A 59 -14.52 -6.63 -5.92
C SER A 59 -14.50 -7.63 -7.08
N THR A 60 -15.55 -7.61 -7.89
CA THR A 60 -15.67 -8.40 -9.13
C THR A 60 -15.37 -7.57 -10.39
N GLY A 61 -14.78 -6.38 -10.24
CA GLY A 61 -14.56 -5.39 -11.30
C GLY A 61 -13.32 -4.52 -11.06
N ARG A 62 -13.41 -3.20 -11.28
CA ARG A 62 -12.33 -2.26 -10.92
C ARG A 62 -12.30 -2.07 -9.40
N GLY A 63 -11.47 -2.85 -8.70
CA GLY A 63 -11.34 -2.78 -7.26
C GLY A 63 -10.44 -1.65 -6.76
N PRO A 64 -10.35 -1.52 -5.43
CA PRO A 64 -9.51 -0.51 -4.77
C PRO A 64 -8.03 -0.91 -4.78
N ILE A 65 -7.14 0.06 -4.55
CA ILE A 65 -5.72 -0.19 -4.28
C ILE A 65 -5.53 -0.75 -2.86
N HIS A 66 -4.42 -1.46 -2.61
CA HIS A 66 -4.10 -1.98 -1.29
C HIS A 66 -3.38 -0.93 -0.42
N HIS A 67 -4.14 -0.08 0.27
CA HIS A 67 -3.61 1.01 1.11
C HIS A 67 -2.56 0.57 2.15
N PHE A 68 -2.72 -0.62 2.70
CA PHE A 68 -1.93 -1.08 3.83
C PHE A 68 -0.91 -2.18 3.49
N HIS A 69 -0.48 -2.27 2.23
CA HIS A 69 0.36 -3.36 1.75
C HIS A 69 1.63 -3.54 2.60
N ARG A 70 2.26 -2.43 3.03
CA ARG A 70 3.45 -2.46 3.92
C ARG A 70 3.19 -3.02 5.32
N LEU A 71 2.00 -2.79 5.89
CA LEU A 71 1.68 -3.28 7.24
C LEU A 71 1.48 -4.80 7.22
N TRP A 72 0.86 -5.33 6.17
CA TRP A 72 0.64 -6.77 6.02
C TRP A 72 1.90 -7.52 5.54
N ALA A 73 2.78 -6.87 4.75
CA ALA A 73 4.08 -7.42 4.39
C ALA A 73 5.02 -7.66 5.60
N SER A 74 4.80 -6.95 6.71
CA SER A 74 5.63 -7.07 7.91
C SER A 74 5.33 -8.32 8.75
N GLY A 75 4.30 -9.09 8.39
CA GLY A 75 3.85 -10.28 9.12
C GLY A 75 3.38 -9.99 10.55
N PRO A 76 2.69 -10.92 11.21
CA PRO A 76 2.49 -10.83 12.66
C PRO A 76 3.86 -10.83 13.36
N PRO A 77 4.01 -10.15 14.51
CA PRO A 77 5.24 -10.21 15.28
C PRO A 77 5.59 -11.67 15.57
N GLN A 78 6.81 -12.09 15.22
CA GLN A 78 7.26 -13.48 15.35
C GLN A 78 7.22 -14.00 16.80
N ASN A 79 7.10 -13.08 17.78
CA ASN A 79 7.01 -13.40 19.19
C ASN A 79 5.58 -13.72 19.67
N CYS A 80 4.55 -13.72 18.81
CA CYS A 80 3.21 -14.19 19.20
C CYS A 80 3.21 -15.64 19.68
N CYS A 81 4.14 -16.48 19.20
CA CYS A 81 4.29 -17.88 19.62
C CYS A 81 4.75 -18.02 21.09
N LEU A 82 5.27 -16.94 21.70
CA LEU A 82 5.70 -16.96 23.11
C LEU A 82 4.56 -16.63 24.09
N ILE A 83 3.38 -16.26 23.61
CA ILE A 83 2.22 -15.99 24.46
C ILE A 83 1.51 -17.34 24.71
N PRO A 84 1.52 -17.88 25.95
CA PRO A 84 0.87 -19.15 26.24
C PRO A 84 -0.62 -19.07 25.88
N GLY A 85 -1.07 -19.93 24.95
CA GLY A 85 -2.47 -20.05 24.54
C GLY A 85 -2.88 -19.31 23.26
N VAL A 86 -1.98 -18.55 22.60
CA VAL A 86 -2.26 -17.97 21.28
C VAL A 86 -1.95 -18.99 20.20
N ARG A 87 -2.96 -19.39 19.42
CA ARG A 87 -2.82 -20.34 18.31
C ARG A 87 -2.16 -19.63 17.12
N GLU A 88 -1.17 -20.27 16.50
CA GLU A 88 -0.42 -19.71 15.37
C GLU A 88 -1.38 -19.37 14.20
N PRO A 89 -1.32 -18.15 13.62
CA PRO A 89 -2.13 -17.85 12.46
C PRO A 89 -1.69 -18.73 11.30
N SER A 90 -2.65 -19.42 10.67
CA SER A 90 -2.41 -20.25 9.49
C SER A 90 -1.73 -19.42 8.40
N ARG A 91 -0.48 -19.76 8.10
CA ARG A 91 0.31 -19.16 7.02
C ARG A 91 -0.49 -19.24 5.71
N PRO A 92 -0.73 -18.13 4.98
CA PRO A 92 -1.40 -18.22 3.69
C PRO A 92 -0.53 -19.04 2.72
N ALA A 93 -1.19 -19.89 1.94
CA ALA A 93 -0.54 -20.69 0.91
C ALA A 93 0.01 -19.77 -0.19
N ARG A 94 1.23 -20.10 -0.63
CA ARG A 94 2.06 -19.37 -1.59
C ARG A 94 1.40 -19.15 -2.95
#